data_AF-A0A974WJ32-F1
#
_entry.id   AF-A0A974WJ32-F1
#
_cell.length_a   1.000
_cell.length_b   1.000
_cell.length_c   1.000
_cell.angle_alpha   90.00
_cell.angle_beta   90.00
_cell.angle_gamma   90.00
#
_symmetry.space_group_name_H-M   'P 1'
#
loop_
_entity.id
_entity.type
_entity.pdbx_description
1 polymer ?
#
loop_
_entity_poly.entity_id
_entity_poly.type
_entity_poly.pdbx_seq_one_letter_code
_entity_poly.pdbx_strand_id
1 'polypeptide(L)'
;MYNACFRIVRNSGDAEDVLQDAFVSAFKNLKSFKGDSSFGAWLKRIVINKSLNFLKKRSIDVTPMDELPEVKEENEETFYGDLSVERIKDAVEKLPEGYRLVFSLYLLEGYDHGEIGEILGISESTSKSQFNRSKKKIRELLQVNG
;
A
#
# COMPACT_ATOMS: atom_id res chain seq x y z
N MET A 1 3.06 10.12 7.77
CA MET A 1 2.09 10.77 6.86
C MET A 1 2.70 11.00 5.47
N TYR A 2 3.73 11.85 5.32
CA TYR A 2 4.41 12.02 4.02
C TYR A 2 4.84 10.69 3.37
N ASN A 3 5.54 9.83 4.12
CA ASN A 3 5.98 8.53 3.61
C ASN A 3 4.80 7.64 3.19
N ALA A 4 3.62 7.77 3.81
CA ALA A 4 2.43 7.04 3.40
C ALA A 4 1.92 7.57 2.05
N CYS A 5 1.86 8.90 1.87
CA CYS A 5 1.55 9.51 0.56
C CYS A 5 2.54 9.01 -0.50
N PHE A 6 3.84 9.15 -0.25
CA PHE A 6 4.89 8.79 -1.20
C PHE A 6 4.84 7.32 -1.59
N ARG A 7 4.66 6.42 -0.61
CA ARG A 7 4.46 4.99 -0.85
C ARG A 7 3.21 4.69 -1.67
N ILE A 8 2.22 5.57 -1.77
CA ILE A 8 1.03 5.36 -2.60
C ILE A 8 1.24 5.99 -3.99
N VAL A 9 1.57 7.28 -4.06
CA VAL A 9 1.57 8.07 -5.30
C VAL A 9 2.86 8.02 -6.12
N ARG A 10 3.99 7.62 -5.50
CA ARG A 10 5.32 7.45 -6.11
C ARG A 10 5.93 8.70 -6.77
N ASN A 11 5.55 9.88 -6.30
CA ASN A 11 6.14 11.13 -6.74
C ASN A 11 6.21 12.05 -5.52
N SER A 12 7.34 12.73 -5.33
CA SER A 12 7.57 13.57 -4.16
C SER A 12 6.66 14.79 -4.15
N GLY A 13 6.50 15.48 -5.29
CA GLY A 13 5.61 16.63 -5.44
C GLY A 13 4.15 16.24 -5.24
N ASP A 14 3.69 15.16 -5.87
CA ASP A 14 2.33 14.64 -5.65
C ASP A 14 2.12 14.27 -4.17
N ALA A 15 3.14 13.71 -3.51
CA ALA A 15 3.04 13.34 -2.11
C ALA A 15 2.95 14.58 -1.19
N GLU A 16 3.66 15.66 -1.51
CA GLU A 16 3.57 16.95 -0.82
C GLU A 16 2.17 17.56 -1.00
N ASP A 17 1.67 17.61 -2.23
CA ASP A 17 0.35 18.18 -2.56
C ASP A 17 -0.78 17.40 -1.89
N VAL A 18 -0.75 16.06 -1.98
CA VAL A 18 -1.73 15.19 -1.33
C VAL A 18 -1.68 15.35 0.19
N LEU A 19 -0.48 15.44 0.77
CA LEU A 19 -0.33 15.64 2.21
C LEU A 19 -0.93 16.98 2.63
N GLN A 20 -0.67 18.04 1.88
CA GLN A 20 -1.22 19.36 2.15
C GLN A 20 -2.76 19.36 2.11
N ASP A 21 -3.36 18.80 1.05
CA ASP A 21 -4.82 18.70 0.93
C ASP A 21 -5.43 17.82 2.04
N ALA A 22 -4.74 16.73 2.43
CA ALA A 22 -5.17 15.89 3.55
C ALA A 22 -5.19 16.65 4.88
N PHE A 23 -4.19 17.47 5.16
CA PHE A 23 -4.13 18.27 6.39
C PHE A 23 -5.18 19.39 6.40
N VAL A 24 -5.40 20.06 5.27
CA VAL A 24 -6.50 21.03 5.11
C VAL A 24 -7.84 20.35 5.33
N SER A 25 -8.04 19.16 4.77
CA SER A 25 -9.25 18.37 4.94
C SER A 25 -9.45 17.92 6.39
N ALA A 26 -8.40 17.47 7.06
CA ALA A 26 -8.44 17.09 8.47
C ALA A 26 -8.80 18.29 9.35
N PHE A 27 -8.20 19.45 9.13
CA PHE A 27 -8.51 20.66 9.90
C PHE A 27 -9.98 21.08 9.73
N LYS A 28 -10.49 21.08 8.48
CA LYS A 28 -11.91 21.37 8.19
C LYS A 28 -12.87 20.40 8.88
N ASN A 29 -12.47 19.13 8.99
CA ASN A 29 -13.29 18.06 9.57
C ASN A 29 -12.91 17.75 11.02
N LEU A 30 -12.12 18.57 11.70
CA LEU A 30 -11.62 18.26 13.04
C LEU A 30 -12.75 17.99 14.04
N LYS A 31 -13.88 18.67 13.88
CA LYS A 31 -15.09 18.48 14.70
C LYS A 31 -15.76 17.11 14.54
N SER A 32 -15.46 16.38 13.46
CA SER A 32 -16.00 15.03 13.24
C SER A 32 -15.16 13.94 13.90
N PHE A 33 -14.00 14.27 14.47
CA PHE A 33 -13.21 13.32 15.24
C PHE A 33 -13.95 12.96 16.53
N LYS A 34 -14.39 11.70 16.63
CA LYS A 34 -15.21 11.19 17.75
C LYS A 34 -14.41 10.59 18.90
N GLY A 35 -13.10 10.38 18.72
CA GLY A 35 -12.26 9.73 19.74
C GLY A 35 -12.31 8.20 19.75
N ASP A 36 -13.01 7.57 18.81
CA ASP A 36 -13.09 6.09 18.68
C ASP A 36 -11.74 5.44 18.31
N SER A 37 -10.76 6.25 17.90
CA SER A 37 -9.38 5.84 17.62
C SER A 37 -8.41 6.95 18.02
N SER A 38 -7.10 6.67 18.00
CA SER A 38 -6.11 7.73 18.20
C SER A 38 -6.24 8.80 17.10
N PHE A 39 -5.94 10.06 17.45
CA PHE A 39 -5.94 11.14 16.46
C PHE A 39 -5.00 10.83 15.27
N GLY A 40 -3.86 10.20 15.54
CA GLY A 40 -2.92 9.75 14.51
C GLY A 40 -3.53 8.74 13.54
N ALA A 41 -4.30 7.76 14.04
CA ALA A 41 -4.98 6.78 13.20
C ALA A 41 -6.09 7.44 12.34
N TRP A 42 -6.89 8.33 12.95
CA TRP A 42 -7.91 9.10 12.24
C TRP A 42 -7.30 9.95 11.11
N LEU A 43 -6.24 10.72 11.40
CA LEU A 43 -5.55 11.53 10.41
C LEU A 43 -4.91 10.65 9.32
N LYS A 44 -4.34 9.49 9.67
CA LYS A 44 -3.74 8.56 8.72
C LYS A 44 -4.78 8.07 7.71
N ARG A 45 -6.00 7.76 8.15
CA ARG A 45 -7.10 7.35 7.27
C ARG A 45 -7.45 8.45 6.24
N ILE A 46 -7.45 9.72 6.65
CA ILE A 46 -7.66 10.85 5.73
C ILE A 46 -6.54 10.92 4.70
N VAL A 47 -5.27 10.84 5.14
CA VAL A 47 -4.09 10.89 4.28
C VAL A 47 -4.09 9.77 3.23
N ILE A 48 -4.37 8.54 3.65
CA ILE A 48 -4.39 7.38 2.75
C ILE A 48 -5.53 7.49 1.74
N ASN A 49 -6.73 7.86 2.19
CA ASN A 49 -7.87 8.05 1.29
C ASN A 49 -7.61 9.14 0.25
N LYS A 50 -6.98 10.25 0.64
CA LYS A 50 -6.59 11.31 -0.30
C LYS A 50 -5.55 10.82 -1.30
N SER A 51 -4.56 10.06 -0.86
CA SER A 51 -3.52 9.49 -1.73
C SER A 51 -4.09 8.52 -2.77
N LEU A 52 -5.01 7.66 -2.36
CA LEU A 52 -5.66 6.70 -3.26
C LEU A 52 -6.61 7.38 -4.24
N ASN A 53 -7.35 8.38 -3.79
CA ASN A 53 -8.19 9.20 -4.66
C ASN A 53 -7.36 9.96 -5.71
N PHE A 54 -6.19 10.46 -5.32
CA PHE A 54 -5.25 11.08 -6.25
C PHE A 54 -4.80 10.08 -7.32
N LEU A 55 -4.37 8.88 -6.90
CA LEU A 55 -3.94 7.82 -7.81
C LEU A 55 -5.06 7.39 -8.78
N LYS A 56 -6.28 7.20 -8.26
CA LYS A 56 -7.47 6.83 -9.05
C LYS A 56 -7.85 7.91 -10.08
N LYS A 57 -7.63 9.18 -9.79
CA LYS A 57 -7.86 10.28 -10.75
C LYS A 57 -6.78 10.35 -11.83
N ARG A 58 -5.55 9.93 -11.52
CA ARG A 58 -4.41 9.90 -12.45
C ARG A 58 -4.52 8.73 -13.43
N SER A 59 -5.05 7.60 -12.99
CA SER A 59 -5.33 6.43 -13.82
C SER A 59 -6.73 6.53 -14.42
N ILE A 60 -6.85 6.98 -15.68
CA ILE A 60 -8.04 6.66 -16.48
C ILE A 60 -8.00 5.15 -16.67
N ASP A 61 -8.87 4.45 -15.96
CA ASP A 61 -9.01 2.99 -15.91
C ASP A 61 -7.97 2.23 -15.06
N VAL A 62 -8.31 2.02 -13.79
CA VAL A 62 -7.66 0.98 -12.97
C VAL A 62 -8.32 -0.32 -13.39
N THR A 63 -7.79 -0.98 -14.41
CA THR A 63 -8.27 -2.31 -14.81
C THR A 63 -8.27 -3.21 -13.59
N PRO A 64 -9.39 -3.89 -13.25
CA PRO A 64 -9.39 -4.90 -12.21
C PRO A 64 -8.34 -5.94 -12.61
N MET A 65 -7.23 -6.01 -11.87
CA MET A 65 -6.26 -7.06 -12.11
C MET A 65 -6.91 -8.34 -11.62
N ASP A 66 -7.26 -9.20 -12.59
CA ASP A 66 -8.09 -10.39 -12.49
C ASP A 66 -7.98 -11.15 -11.15
N GLU A 67 -9.12 -11.70 -10.73
CA GLU A 67 -9.24 -12.73 -9.70
C GLU A 67 -8.44 -13.98 -10.12
N LEU A 68 -7.13 -13.90 -9.97
CA LEU A 68 -6.23 -15.01 -10.23
C LEU A 68 -6.26 -15.93 -8.99
N PRO A 69 -6.15 -17.26 -9.18
CA PRO A 69 -6.27 -18.24 -8.11
C PRO A 69 -5.18 -18.14 -7.03
N GLU A 70 -5.53 -18.57 -5.83
CA GLU A 70 -4.68 -18.57 -4.64
C GLU A 70 -3.37 -19.34 -4.89
N VAL A 71 -2.22 -18.72 -4.55
CA VAL A 71 -0.90 -19.34 -4.73
C VAL A 71 -0.56 -20.08 -3.45
N LYS A 72 -0.32 -21.40 -3.53
CA LYS A 72 0.19 -22.20 -2.40
C LYS A 72 1.56 -21.66 -1.99
N GLU A 73 1.77 -21.47 -0.69
CA GLU A 73 3.09 -21.12 -0.14
C GLU A 73 3.98 -22.36 -0.16
N GLU A 74 5.04 -22.34 -0.97
CA GLU A 74 6.14 -23.31 -0.87
C GLU A 74 7.15 -22.76 0.15
N ASN A 75 7.38 -23.52 1.23
CA ASN A 75 8.40 -23.24 2.22
C ASN A 75 9.76 -23.73 1.68
N GLU A 76 10.37 -22.96 0.81
CA GLU A 76 11.76 -23.17 0.43
C GLU A 76 12.68 -22.34 1.34
N GLU A 77 13.64 -22.99 1.99
CA GLU A 77 14.76 -22.31 2.65
C GLU A 77 15.62 -21.65 1.57
N THR A 78 15.35 -20.36 1.32
CA THR A 78 16.10 -19.58 0.34
C THR A 78 17.24 -18.83 1.01
N PHE A 79 18.45 -18.95 0.47
CA PHE A 79 19.56 -18.06 0.81
C PHE A 79 19.35 -16.71 0.11
N TYR A 80 18.91 -15.71 0.87
CA TYR A 80 19.02 -14.31 0.47
C TYR A 80 20.45 -13.91 0.83
N GLY A 81 21.24 -13.38 -0.12
CA GLY A 81 22.58 -12.83 0.20
C GLY A 81 22.50 -11.65 1.16
N ASP A 82 23.40 -10.66 1.05
CA ASP A 82 23.31 -9.48 1.94
C ASP A 82 21.98 -8.73 1.74
N LEU A 83 21.10 -8.81 2.75
CA LEU A 83 19.74 -8.27 2.70
C LEU A 83 19.75 -6.87 3.29
N SER A 84 20.02 -5.87 2.45
CA SER A 84 19.94 -4.47 2.84
C SER A 84 18.52 -3.91 2.73
N VAL A 85 18.24 -2.85 3.49
CA VAL A 85 16.96 -2.12 3.43
C VAL A 85 16.73 -1.55 2.03
N GLU A 86 17.79 -1.09 1.37
CA GLU A 86 17.76 -0.54 0.01
C GLU A 86 17.30 -1.59 -1.00
N ARG A 87 17.83 -2.83 -0.92
CA ARG A 87 17.40 -3.92 -1.80
C ARG A 87 15.92 -4.26 -1.63
N ILE A 88 15.42 -4.23 -0.39
CA ILE A 88 14.00 -4.46 -0.11
C ILE A 88 13.15 -3.33 -0.71
N LYS A 89 13.57 -2.06 -0.53
CA LYS A 89 12.89 -0.91 -1.12
C LYS A 89 12.81 -1.03 -2.64
N ASP A 90 13.92 -1.34 -3.30
CA ASP A 90 13.98 -1.51 -4.76
C ASP A 90 13.08 -2.65 -5.24
N ALA A 91 13.02 -3.75 -4.49
CA ALA A 91 12.13 -4.87 -4.80
C ALA A 91 10.64 -4.47 -4.69
N VAL A 92 10.28 -3.72 -3.65
CA VAL A 92 8.91 -3.21 -3.45
C VAL A 92 8.51 -2.23 -4.55
N GLU A 93 9.43 -1.39 -5.04
CA GLU A 93 9.16 -0.44 -6.13
C GLU A 93 8.91 -1.11 -7.50
N LYS A 94 9.42 -2.32 -7.69
CA LYS A 94 9.23 -3.14 -8.91
C LYS A 94 7.95 -3.97 -8.89
N LEU A 95 7.18 -3.94 -7.79
CA LEU A 95 5.90 -4.64 -7.71
C LEU A 95 4.84 -4.01 -8.62
N PRO A 96 3.93 -4.83 -9.21
CA PRO A 96 2.69 -4.32 -9.78
C PRO A 96 1.91 -3.47 -8.77
N GLU A 97 1.17 -2.46 -9.26
CA GLU A 97 0.55 -1.44 -8.42
C GLU A 97 -0.35 -2.02 -7.32
N GLY A 98 -1.26 -2.94 -7.65
CA GLY A 98 -2.14 -3.57 -6.66
C GLY A 98 -1.35 -4.30 -5.55
N TYR A 99 -0.33 -5.07 -5.93
CA TYR A 99 0.48 -5.85 -4.99
C TYR A 99 1.25 -4.93 -4.03
N ARG A 100 1.79 -3.84 -4.58
CA ARG A 100 2.52 -2.81 -3.83
C ARG A 100 1.62 -2.05 -2.87
N LEU A 101 0.42 -1.68 -3.30
CA LEU A 101 -0.57 -0.99 -2.47
C LEU A 101 -1.01 -1.89 -1.32
N VAL A 102 -1.43 -3.13 -1.60
CA VAL A 102 -1.81 -4.10 -0.58
C VAL A 102 -0.66 -4.38 0.39
N PHE A 103 0.55 -4.62 -0.11
CA PHE A 103 1.74 -4.84 0.73
C PHE A 103 2.02 -3.65 1.66
N SER A 104 1.94 -2.42 1.13
CA SER A 104 2.22 -1.22 1.90
C SER A 104 1.15 -0.95 2.95
N LEU A 105 -0.13 -1.06 2.58
CA LEU A 105 -1.24 -0.85 3.51
C LEU A 105 -1.22 -1.86 4.65
N TYR A 106 -0.92 -3.13 4.35
CA TYR A 106 -0.87 -4.19 5.36
C TYR A 106 0.36 -4.07 6.28
N LEU A 107 1.59 -4.15 5.73
CA LEU A 107 2.80 -4.24 6.56
C LEU A 107 3.29 -2.91 7.13
N LEU A 108 2.99 -1.79 6.47
CA LEU A 108 3.59 -0.50 6.79
C LEU A 108 2.59 0.46 7.42
N GLU A 109 1.33 0.38 6.98
CA GLU A 109 0.28 1.24 7.51
C GLU A 109 -0.58 0.57 8.59
N GLY A 110 -0.58 -0.76 8.65
CA GLY A 110 -1.18 -1.56 9.72
C GLY A 110 -2.65 -1.92 9.52
N TYR A 111 -3.16 -1.86 8.28
CA TYR A 111 -4.53 -2.23 7.96
C TYR A 111 -4.69 -3.74 7.85
N ASP A 112 -5.86 -4.25 8.21
CA ASP A 112 -6.23 -5.63 7.89
C ASP A 112 -6.73 -5.78 6.45
N HIS A 113 -6.86 -7.02 5.97
CA HIS A 113 -7.27 -7.28 4.58
C HIS A 113 -8.71 -6.84 4.28
N GLY A 114 -9.59 -6.82 5.29
CA GLY A 114 -10.96 -6.35 5.14
C GLY A 114 -10.99 -4.85 4.91
N GLU A 115 -10.29 -4.08 5.74
CA GLU A 115 -10.13 -2.64 5.58
C GLU A 115 -9.47 -2.29 4.24
N ILE A 116 -8.42 -3.04 3.83
CA ILE A 116 -7.78 -2.85 2.52
C ILE A 116 -8.75 -3.11 1.38
N GLY A 117 -9.61 -4.14 1.50
CA GLY A 117 -10.65 -4.44 0.53
C GLY A 117 -11.62 -3.27 0.35
N GLU A 118 -12.12 -2.70 1.45
CA GLU A 118 -12.97 -1.50 1.43
C GLU A 118 -12.27 -0.30 0.78
N ILE A 119 -11.01 -0.07 1.15
CA ILE A 119 -10.20 1.06 0.70
C ILE A 119 -9.92 1.00 -0.81
N LEU A 120 -9.61 -0.19 -1.33
CA LEU A 120 -9.23 -0.39 -2.73
C LEU A 120 -10.40 -0.80 -3.63
N GLY A 121 -11.57 -1.12 -3.07
CA GLY A 121 -12.72 -1.62 -3.83
C GLY A 121 -12.52 -3.04 -4.36
N ILE A 122 -11.84 -3.90 -3.59
CA ILE A 122 -11.58 -5.30 -3.92
C ILE A 122 -12.09 -6.22 -2.80
N SER A 123 -12.26 -7.52 -3.06
CA SER A 123 -12.60 -8.48 -2.01
C SER A 123 -11.44 -8.68 -1.02
N GLU A 124 -11.76 -9.03 0.23
CA GLU A 124 -10.75 -9.40 1.25
C GLU A 124 -9.87 -10.58 0.76
N SER A 125 -10.47 -11.54 0.06
CA SER A 125 -9.74 -12.67 -0.55
C SER A 125 -8.76 -12.22 -1.64
N THR A 126 -9.14 -11.23 -2.46
CA THR A 126 -8.25 -10.60 -3.44
C THR A 126 -7.10 -9.88 -2.73
N SER A 127 -7.36 -9.16 -1.64
CA SER A 127 -6.32 -8.51 -0.82
C SER A 127 -5.31 -9.54 -0.27
N LYS A 128 -5.78 -10.64 0.34
CA LYS A 128 -4.92 -11.74 0.83
C LYS A 128 -4.08 -12.34 -0.29
N SER A 129 -4.69 -12.60 -1.44
CA SER A 129 -4.02 -13.21 -2.60
C SER A 129 -2.95 -12.28 -3.17
N GLN A 130 -3.25 -10.99 -3.33
CA GLN A 130 -2.27 -9.98 -3.79
C GLN A 130 -1.12 -9.82 -2.79
N PHE A 131 -1.39 -9.90 -1.50
CA PHE A 131 -0.34 -9.86 -0.46
C PHE A 131 0.59 -11.07 -0.51
N ASN A 132 0.05 -12.28 -0.66
CA ASN A 132 0.88 -13.47 -0.77
C ASN A 132 1.75 -13.44 -2.04
N ARG A 133 1.21 -12.94 -3.15
CA ARG A 133 1.98 -12.74 -4.38
C ARG A 133 3.01 -11.63 -4.27
N SER A 134 2.74 -10.55 -3.55
CA SER A 134 3.74 -9.50 -3.33
C SER A 134 4.94 -10.04 -2.57
N LYS A 135 4.73 -10.85 -1.52
CA LYS A 135 5.81 -11.57 -0.82
C LYS A 135 6.60 -12.46 -1.77
N LYS A 136 5.94 -13.31 -2.56
CA LYS A 136 6.60 -14.20 -3.54
C LYS A 136 7.44 -13.40 -4.54
N LYS A 137 6.87 -12.32 -5.09
CA LYS A 137 7.55 -11.50 -6.08
C LYS A 137 8.76 -10.76 -5.50
N ILE A 138 8.67 -10.29 -4.26
CA ILE A 138 9.82 -9.70 -3.55
C ILE A 138 10.92 -10.76 -3.39
N ARG A 139 10.60 -11.99 -2.97
CA ARG A 139 11.60 -13.06 -2.84
C ARG A 139 12.30 -13.33 -4.17
N GLU A 140 11.55 -13.48 -5.26
CA GLU A 140 12.11 -13.63 -6.61
C GLU A 140 13.07 -12.48 -6.97
N LEU A 141 12.66 -11.23 -6.71
CA LEU A 141 13.48 -10.05 -7.01
C LEU A 141 14.75 -9.97 -6.15
N LEU A 142 14.72 -10.51 -4.93
CA LEU A 142 15.86 -10.53 -4.01
C LEU A 142 16.84 -11.68 -4.29
N GLN A 143 16.38 -12.76 -4.92
CA GLN A 143 17.23 -13.89 -5.32
C GLN A 143 18.15 -13.57 -6.51
N VAL A 144 17.77 -12.61 -7.36
CA VAL A 144 18.39 -12.40 -8.69
C VAL A 144 19.74 -11.64 -8.69
N ASN A 145 20.25 -11.18 -7.55
CA ASN A 145 21.54 -10.45 -7.49
C ASN A 145 22.58 -11.18 -6.64
N GLY A 146 22.97 -12.39 -7.06
CA GLY A 146 24.16 -13.11 -6.57
C GLY A 146 25.20 -13.22 -7.67
#